data_AF-A0A0N1I2M0-F1
#
_entry.id   AF-A0A0N1I2M0-F1
#
_cell.length_a   1.000
_cell.length_b   1.000
_cell.length_c   1.000
_cell.angle_alpha   90.00
_cell.angle_beta   90.00
_cell.angle_gamma   90.00
#
_symmetry.space_group_name_H-M   'P 1'
#
loop_
_entity.id
_entity.type
_entity.pdbx_description
1 polymer ?
#
loop_
_entity_poly.entity_id
_entity_poly.type
_entity_poly.pdbx_seq_one_letter_code
_entity_poly.pdbx_strand_id
1 'polypeptide(L)'
;MSNEFFLDILQDSLRSSKVVVIFVEEMLCSEDISSRDIKGTPYLNLHEGLLTERVRYFPAVRNPYKSLKQIFANHNTNVFHVSNMDKLKMYDSRNSHYYIYFEDTLNETRIETLRRHDLIIKEIYHAVRNYATGPVLGFYTGKNNPMLGKEIKVLPLKRNIISSDTGVSVESNDALFHFVGVYSSSAKRQSRFSQAPVVADERLTRRHLSTKVAYTDFELEFNFSFKKDGWIIDDVALLEGGEEVGRTRMCAGAPWEHSYVCGEPLVIINLRDGSAVTISFYQIVSAFDLRKNASDLMSVSKDEIKVMHGVRFLTAFMVVTLHVMFINIMATAGNGLDMNDDFKRYAGFLSHSSVVVDTYFMMSGLLLMRSFKPETGRLIREWTYRKRKYPLTVRPPSVELRFNADIFGNFSENVLNFRLGFCPNPGKNGPAIL
;
A
#
# COMPACT_ATOMS: atom_id res chain seq x y z
N MET A 1 -8.64 7.70 -5.97
CA MET A 1 -8.03 8.26 -7.20
C MET A 1 -7.21 9.50 -6.82
N SER A 2 -6.03 9.76 -7.41
CA SER A 2 -5.30 11.02 -7.14
C SER A 2 -6.03 12.19 -7.80
N ASN A 3 -6.10 13.34 -7.13
CA ASN A 3 -6.78 14.53 -7.66
C ASN A 3 -6.15 14.99 -8.99
N GLU A 4 -4.84 14.80 -9.15
CA GLU A 4 -4.10 15.08 -10.39
C GLU A 4 -4.65 14.30 -11.58
N PHE A 5 -4.95 13.00 -11.42
CA PHE A 5 -5.48 12.18 -12.50
C PHE A 5 -6.88 12.62 -12.93
N PHE A 6 -7.71 13.07 -11.98
CA PHE A 6 -9.02 13.62 -12.29
C PHE A 6 -8.91 14.95 -13.04
N LEU A 7 -7.96 15.81 -12.66
CA LEU A 7 -7.69 17.07 -13.37
C LEU A 7 -7.20 16.82 -14.81
N ASP A 8 -6.35 15.83 -15.02
CA ASP A 8 -5.90 15.43 -16.36
C ASP A 8 -7.10 15.02 -17.24
N ILE A 9 -8.03 14.22 -16.68
CA ILE A 9 -9.28 13.84 -17.37
C ILE A 9 -10.11 15.07 -17.73
N LEU A 10 -10.24 16.04 -16.82
CA LEU A 10 -11.00 17.27 -17.08
C LEU A 10 -10.35 18.12 -18.17
N GLN A 11 -9.02 18.19 -18.22
CA GLN A 11 -8.29 18.90 -19.27
C GLN A 11 -8.41 18.22 -20.64
N ASP A 12 -8.31 16.88 -20.69
CA ASP A 12 -8.53 16.12 -21.91
C ASP A 12 -9.99 16.23 -22.39
N SER A 13 -10.93 16.28 -21.45
CA SER A 13 -12.35 16.52 -21.72
C SER A 13 -12.60 17.89 -22.32
N LEU A 14 -11.92 18.93 -21.84
CA LEU A 14 -12.00 20.29 -22.40
C LEU A 14 -11.48 20.35 -23.84
N ARG A 15 -10.44 19.59 -24.17
CA ARG A 15 -9.86 19.54 -25.52
C ARG A 15 -10.72 18.74 -26.50
N SER A 16 -11.41 17.71 -26.00
CA SER A 16 -12.16 16.77 -26.83
C SER A 16 -13.64 17.12 -26.99
N SER A 17 -14.19 18.02 -26.16
CA SER A 17 -15.61 18.42 -26.19
C SER A 17 -15.80 19.87 -26.63
N LYS A 18 -16.89 20.13 -27.36
CA LYS A 18 -17.32 21.47 -27.75
C LYS A 18 -18.32 22.06 -26.76
N VAL A 19 -19.12 21.20 -26.13
CA VAL A 19 -20.11 21.56 -25.12
C VAL A 19 -20.01 20.62 -23.93
N VAL A 20 -19.97 21.16 -22.72
CA VAL A 20 -19.93 20.40 -21.47
C VAL A 20 -21.19 20.66 -20.65
N VAL A 21 -21.87 19.61 -20.20
CA VAL A 21 -23.06 19.70 -19.35
C VAL A 21 -22.74 19.10 -18.00
N ILE A 22 -22.94 19.86 -16.92
CA ILE A 22 -22.59 19.48 -15.56
C ILE A 22 -23.89 19.42 -14.74
N PHE A 23 -24.31 18.22 -14.43
CA PHE A 23 -25.46 17.91 -13.58
C PHE A 23 -24.99 17.84 -12.12
N VAL A 24 -25.64 18.63 -11.26
CA VAL A 24 -25.25 18.82 -9.87
C VAL A 24 -26.40 18.48 -8.93
N GLU A 25 -26.18 17.45 -8.12
CA GLU A 25 -27.03 17.10 -6.98
C GLU A 25 -26.61 17.88 -5.74
N GLU A 26 -27.55 18.24 -4.86
CA GLU A 26 -27.21 18.89 -3.59
C GLU A 26 -26.42 17.94 -2.68
N MET A 27 -26.88 16.68 -2.59
CA MET A 27 -26.24 15.60 -1.85
C MET A 27 -26.13 14.40 -2.79
N LEU A 28 -24.93 13.86 -3.01
CA LEU A 28 -24.74 12.60 -3.74
C LEU A 28 -23.67 11.78 -3.03
N CYS A 29 -23.98 10.52 -2.71
CA CYS A 29 -23.05 9.60 -2.07
C CYS A 29 -22.88 8.30 -2.85
N SER A 30 -21.87 7.50 -2.50
CA SER A 30 -21.68 6.18 -3.08
C SER A 30 -22.81 5.22 -2.74
N GLU A 31 -23.46 5.40 -1.59
CA GLU A 31 -24.60 4.58 -1.18
C GLU A 31 -25.80 4.77 -2.11
N ASP A 32 -26.10 6.01 -2.52
CA ASP A 32 -27.14 6.33 -3.49
C ASP A 32 -26.94 5.55 -4.81
N ILE A 33 -25.70 5.46 -5.28
CA ILE A 33 -25.33 4.75 -6.52
C ILE A 33 -25.42 3.23 -6.35
N SER A 34 -25.10 2.71 -5.16
CA SER A 34 -25.16 1.28 -4.85
C SER A 34 -26.56 0.78 -4.45
N SER A 35 -27.48 1.70 -4.16
CA SER A 35 -28.82 1.39 -3.68
C SER A 35 -29.63 0.58 -4.71
N ARG A 36 -30.39 -0.41 -4.21
CA ARG A 36 -31.28 -1.25 -5.02
C ARG A 36 -32.59 -1.45 -4.29
N ASP A 37 -33.70 -1.34 -5.02
CA ASP A 37 -35.03 -1.68 -4.52
C ASP A 37 -35.66 -2.80 -5.36
N ILE A 38 -36.96 -3.05 -5.15
CA ILE A 38 -37.74 -4.06 -5.86
C ILE A 38 -37.76 -3.82 -7.38
N LYS A 39 -37.62 -2.57 -7.83
CA LYS A 39 -37.56 -2.16 -9.24
C LYS A 39 -36.11 -2.06 -9.77
N GLY A 40 -35.11 -2.44 -8.97
CA GLY A 40 -33.70 -2.44 -9.34
C GLY A 40 -32.96 -1.15 -8.95
N THR A 41 -32.03 -0.69 -9.79
CA THR A 41 -31.24 0.51 -9.52
C THR A 41 -32.07 1.78 -9.78
N PRO A 42 -31.89 2.87 -9.01
CA PRO A 42 -32.55 4.14 -9.33
C PRO A 42 -32.07 4.78 -10.64
N TYR A 43 -30.86 4.41 -11.10
CA TYR A 43 -30.22 4.97 -12.29
C TYR A 43 -30.32 4.03 -13.51
N LEU A 44 -31.53 3.83 -14.05
CA LEU A 44 -31.72 2.89 -15.15
C LEU A 44 -30.95 3.29 -16.42
N ASN A 45 -31.02 4.57 -16.80
CA ASN A 45 -30.45 5.06 -18.05
C ASN A 45 -28.93 5.20 -17.96
N LEU A 46 -28.41 5.70 -16.82
CA LEU A 46 -26.97 5.72 -16.60
C LEU A 46 -26.37 4.31 -16.46
N HIS A 47 -27.12 3.35 -15.90
CA HIS A 47 -26.67 1.96 -15.82
C HIS A 47 -26.55 1.32 -17.22
N GLU A 48 -27.53 1.53 -18.10
CA GLU A 48 -27.45 1.11 -19.51
C GLU A 48 -26.26 1.79 -20.23
N GLY A 49 -26.03 3.07 -19.95
CA GLY A 49 -24.85 3.80 -20.45
C GLY A 49 -23.51 3.23 -19.97
N LEU A 50 -23.48 2.65 -18.77
CA LEU A 50 -22.29 1.99 -18.22
C LEU A 50 -22.03 0.65 -18.89
N LEU A 51 -23.08 -0.15 -19.13
CA LEU A 51 -22.98 -1.42 -19.87
C LEU A 51 -22.52 -1.25 -21.32
N THR A 52 -22.91 -0.13 -21.95
CA THR A 52 -22.53 0.23 -23.32
C THR A 52 -21.21 1.01 -23.41
N GLU A 53 -20.47 1.12 -22.29
CA GLU A 53 -19.21 1.87 -22.15
C GLU A 53 -19.28 3.36 -22.52
N ARG A 54 -20.49 3.92 -22.65
CA ARG A 54 -20.72 5.35 -22.93
C ARG A 54 -20.60 6.22 -21.69
N VAL A 55 -20.79 5.63 -20.51
CA VAL A 55 -20.68 6.28 -19.19
C VAL A 55 -19.54 5.64 -18.42
N ARG A 56 -18.69 6.47 -17.80
CA ARG A 56 -17.61 6.01 -16.91
C ARG A 56 -17.88 6.50 -15.50
N TYR A 57 -17.83 5.57 -14.55
CA TYR A 57 -17.96 5.87 -13.14
C TYR A 57 -16.59 6.00 -12.48
N PHE A 58 -16.35 7.13 -11.81
CA PHE A 58 -15.10 7.41 -11.10
C PHE A 58 -15.34 7.45 -9.59
N PRO A 59 -15.10 6.34 -8.86
CA PRO A 59 -15.26 6.33 -7.41
C PRO A 59 -14.15 7.12 -6.71
N ALA A 60 -14.48 7.67 -5.53
CA ALA A 60 -13.53 8.28 -4.61
C ALA A 60 -12.70 9.44 -5.20
N VAL A 61 -13.34 10.31 -5.99
CA VAL A 61 -12.79 11.61 -6.39
C VAL A 61 -12.97 12.61 -5.24
N ARG A 62 -11.90 13.31 -4.85
CA ARG A 62 -11.95 14.30 -3.77
C ARG A 62 -12.56 15.61 -4.28
N ASN A 63 -13.68 16.03 -3.70
CA ASN A 63 -14.38 17.29 -3.99
C ASN A 63 -14.54 17.59 -5.50
N PRO A 64 -15.15 16.69 -6.29
CA PRO A 64 -15.26 16.81 -7.75
C PRO A 64 -15.90 18.13 -8.20
N TYR A 65 -16.93 18.60 -7.48
CA TYR A 65 -17.59 19.88 -7.78
C TYR A 65 -16.65 21.09 -7.72
N LYS A 66 -15.71 21.13 -6.76
CA LYS A 66 -14.73 22.23 -6.65
C LYS A 66 -13.77 22.23 -7.84
N SER A 67 -13.27 21.05 -8.23
CA SER A 67 -12.38 20.91 -9.38
C SER A 67 -13.07 21.28 -10.69
N LEU A 68 -14.35 20.91 -10.86
CA LEU A 68 -15.16 21.32 -12.01
C LEU A 68 -15.34 22.84 -12.05
N LYS A 69 -15.70 23.46 -10.92
CA LYS A 69 -15.89 24.92 -10.83
C LYS A 69 -14.60 25.72 -11.08
N GLN A 70 -13.43 25.14 -10.80
CA GLN A 70 -12.13 25.76 -11.08
C GLN A 70 -11.83 25.82 -12.58
N ILE A 71 -12.26 24.82 -13.34
CA ILE A 71 -12.01 24.70 -14.78
C ILE A 71 -13.14 25.36 -15.60
N PHE A 72 -14.38 25.17 -15.17
CA PHE A 72 -15.58 25.73 -15.78
C PHE A 72 -16.16 26.80 -14.85
N ALA A 73 -15.83 28.06 -15.12
CA ALA A 73 -16.26 29.16 -14.25
C ALA A 73 -17.78 29.38 -14.33
N ASN A 74 -18.46 29.36 -13.19
CA ASN A 74 -19.89 29.63 -13.12
C ASN A 74 -20.18 31.10 -13.47
N HIS A 75 -20.59 31.36 -14.70
CA HIS A 75 -21.24 32.62 -15.06
C HIS A 75 -22.76 32.46 -14.89
N ASN A 76 -23.45 33.51 -14.44
CA ASN A 76 -24.90 33.48 -14.18
C ASN A 76 -25.74 33.09 -15.42
N THR A 77 -25.18 33.21 -16.63
CA THR A 77 -25.80 32.79 -17.89
C THR A 77 -25.79 31.27 -18.13
N ASN A 78 -24.98 30.53 -17.36
CA ASN A 78 -24.69 29.12 -17.59
C ASN A 78 -25.26 28.22 -16.49
N VAL A 79 -26.02 28.77 -15.54
CA VAL A 79 -26.54 28.07 -14.36
C VAL A 79 -28.06 27.97 -14.43
N PHE A 80 -28.57 26.75 -14.29
CA PHE A 80 -29.99 26.46 -14.42
C PHE A 80 -30.44 25.57 -13.27
N HIS A 81 -31.61 25.87 -12.72
CA HIS A 81 -32.23 25.10 -11.66
C HIS A 81 -33.48 24.43 -12.21
N VAL A 82 -33.53 23.09 -12.15
CA VAL A 82 -34.55 22.29 -12.81
C VAL A 82 -35.27 21.42 -11.78
N SER A 83 -36.53 21.75 -11.52
CA SER A 83 -37.50 20.94 -10.78
C SER A 83 -38.35 20.08 -11.71
N ASN A 84 -38.72 20.64 -12.88
CA ASN A 84 -39.54 19.98 -13.91
C ASN A 84 -39.06 20.36 -15.32
N MET A 85 -39.36 19.48 -16.29
CA MET A 85 -38.92 19.54 -17.70
C MET A 85 -39.31 20.84 -18.44
N ASP A 86 -40.36 21.54 -17.98
CA ASP A 86 -40.97 22.66 -18.71
C ASP A 86 -40.12 23.96 -18.75
N LYS A 87 -39.00 24.02 -18.01
CA LYS A 87 -38.14 25.22 -17.94
C LYS A 87 -36.95 25.22 -18.93
N LEU A 88 -36.76 24.16 -19.72
CA LEU A 88 -35.57 24.04 -20.57
C LEU A 88 -35.68 24.76 -21.93
N LYS A 89 -35.54 26.09 -21.90
CA LYS A 89 -35.12 26.89 -23.07
C LYS A 89 -33.63 27.22 -22.96
N MET A 90 -32.78 26.21 -22.96
CA MET A 90 -31.41 26.32 -22.42
C MET A 90 -30.28 26.47 -23.45
N TYR A 91 -30.54 26.39 -24.75
CA TYR A 91 -29.45 26.42 -25.71
C TYR A 91 -29.17 27.84 -26.21
N ASP A 92 -28.14 28.48 -25.64
CA ASP A 92 -27.45 29.60 -26.30
C ASP A 92 -26.14 29.07 -26.89
N SER A 93 -26.03 29.10 -28.21
CA SER A 93 -24.84 28.66 -28.98
C SER A 93 -23.51 29.25 -28.52
N ARG A 94 -23.52 30.30 -27.68
CA ARG A 94 -22.33 30.98 -27.15
C ARG A 94 -21.74 30.30 -25.91
N ASN A 95 -22.49 29.47 -25.20
CA ASN A 95 -22.03 28.86 -23.96
C ASN A 95 -21.36 27.51 -24.22
N SER A 96 -20.08 27.41 -23.83
CA SER A 96 -19.29 26.17 -23.92
C SER A 96 -19.62 25.17 -22.81
N HIS A 97 -20.26 25.62 -21.73
CA HIS A 97 -20.62 24.77 -20.60
C HIS A 97 -21.90 25.20 -19.90
N TYR A 98 -22.61 24.24 -19.32
CA TYR A 98 -23.88 24.42 -18.62
C TYR A 98 -23.87 23.70 -17.28
N TYR A 99 -24.33 24.37 -16.22
CA TYR A 99 -24.56 23.81 -14.90
C TYR A 99 -26.06 23.63 -14.68
N ILE A 100 -26.47 22.42 -14.33
CA ILE A 100 -27.86 22.05 -14.06
C ILE A 100 -27.93 21.56 -12.62
N TYR A 101 -28.61 22.32 -11.78
CA TYR A 101 -28.89 21.97 -10.39
C TYR A 101 -30.28 21.37 -10.29
N PHE A 102 -30.41 20.22 -9.64
CA PHE A 102 -31.71 19.62 -9.39
C PHE A 102 -32.41 20.31 -8.22
N GLU A 103 -33.69 20.60 -8.40
CA GLU A 103 -34.57 21.07 -7.33
C GLU A 103 -35.48 19.93 -6.90
N ASP A 104 -35.35 19.51 -5.65
CA ASP A 104 -36.11 18.40 -5.06
C ASP A 104 -37.47 18.88 -4.53
N THR A 105 -38.50 18.06 -4.76
CA THR A 105 -39.83 18.22 -4.17
C THR A 105 -39.88 17.50 -2.81
N LEU A 106 -40.49 18.13 -1.80
CA LEU A 106 -40.48 17.63 -0.40
C LEU A 106 -41.25 16.33 -0.15
N ASN A 107 -42.00 15.82 -1.13
CA ASN A 107 -42.95 14.71 -0.93
C ASN A 107 -42.49 13.36 -1.53
N GLU A 108 -41.29 13.28 -2.10
CA GLU A 108 -40.77 12.06 -2.74
C GLU A 108 -39.77 11.31 -1.85
N THR A 109 -39.71 9.98 -1.96
CA THR A 109 -38.60 9.23 -1.35
C THR A 109 -37.30 9.47 -2.11
N ARG A 110 -36.15 9.39 -1.43
CA ARG A 110 -34.83 9.61 -2.06
C ARG A 110 -34.62 8.77 -3.33
N ILE A 111 -35.05 7.50 -3.33
CA ILE A 111 -34.91 6.59 -4.48
C ILE A 111 -35.78 7.05 -5.66
N GLU A 112 -36.98 7.58 -5.41
CA GLU A 112 -37.86 8.13 -6.44
C GLU A 112 -37.32 9.43 -7.02
N THR A 113 -36.77 10.31 -6.17
CA THR A 113 -36.08 11.52 -6.58
C THR A 113 -34.91 11.22 -7.52
N LEU A 114 -34.07 10.24 -7.17
CA LEU A 114 -32.93 9.84 -8.01
C LEU A 114 -33.36 9.27 -9.37
N ARG A 115 -34.48 8.54 -9.43
CA ARG A 115 -35.05 8.06 -10.71
C ARG A 115 -35.52 9.20 -11.59
N ARG A 116 -36.19 10.19 -10.99
CA ARG A 116 -36.62 11.40 -11.70
C ARG A 116 -35.39 12.14 -12.26
N HIS A 117 -34.32 12.25 -11.48
CA HIS A 117 -33.08 12.88 -11.92
C HIS A 117 -32.41 12.12 -13.05
N ASP A 118 -32.37 10.77 -13.01
CA ASP A 118 -31.86 9.94 -14.10
C ASP A 118 -32.60 10.18 -15.43
N LEU A 119 -33.94 10.33 -15.36
CA LEU A 119 -34.76 10.70 -16.53
C LEU A 119 -34.43 12.12 -17.03
N ILE A 120 -34.34 13.10 -16.12
CA ILE A 120 -34.00 14.49 -16.48
C ILE A 120 -32.61 14.55 -17.13
N ILE A 121 -31.62 13.84 -16.58
CA ILE A 121 -30.26 13.77 -17.14
C ILE A 121 -30.29 13.28 -18.58
N LYS A 122 -31.01 12.19 -18.84
CA LYS A 122 -31.15 11.62 -20.18
C LYS A 122 -31.75 12.63 -21.15
N GLU A 123 -32.89 13.21 -20.80
CA GLU A 123 -33.62 14.12 -21.68
C GLU A 123 -32.83 15.39 -21.98
N ILE A 124 -32.22 16.01 -20.97
CA ILE A 124 -31.42 17.21 -21.18
C ILE A 124 -30.17 16.89 -22.00
N TYR A 125 -29.50 15.78 -21.72
CA TYR A 125 -28.32 15.38 -22.48
C TYR A 125 -28.67 15.11 -23.96
N HIS A 126 -29.80 14.45 -24.23
CA HIS A 126 -30.28 14.24 -25.59
C HIS A 126 -30.68 15.54 -26.28
N ALA A 127 -31.37 16.45 -25.59
CA ALA A 127 -31.71 17.76 -26.12
C ALA A 127 -30.45 18.53 -26.52
N VAL A 128 -29.47 18.67 -25.61
CA VAL A 128 -28.20 19.37 -25.90
C VAL A 128 -27.45 18.69 -27.04
N ARG A 129 -27.45 17.36 -27.10
CA ARG A 129 -26.80 16.60 -28.18
C ARG A 129 -27.42 16.87 -29.55
N ASN A 130 -28.73 17.05 -29.63
CA ASN A 130 -29.43 17.31 -30.89
C ASN A 130 -29.14 18.73 -31.42
N TYR A 131 -28.90 19.71 -30.55
CA TYR A 131 -28.60 21.08 -30.95
C TYR A 131 -27.09 21.37 -31.10
N ALA A 132 -26.23 20.62 -30.44
CA ALA A 132 -24.79 20.85 -30.48
C ALA A 132 -24.13 20.38 -31.79
N THR A 133 -23.36 21.27 -32.40
CA THR A 133 -22.59 21.01 -33.63
C THR A 133 -21.31 20.17 -33.42
N GLY A 134 -21.06 19.68 -32.21
CA GLY A 134 -19.80 19.01 -31.86
C GLY A 134 -19.94 17.98 -30.73
N PRO A 135 -18.83 17.35 -30.31
CA PRO A 135 -18.83 16.39 -29.21
C PRO A 135 -19.35 17.03 -27.91
N VAL A 136 -20.35 16.40 -27.30
CA VAL A 136 -20.94 16.83 -26.03
C VAL A 136 -20.46 15.88 -24.94
N LEU A 137 -20.11 16.43 -23.78
CA LEU A 137 -19.71 15.64 -22.61
C LEU A 137 -20.57 16.00 -21.40
N GLY A 138 -21.01 14.98 -20.67
CA GLY A 138 -21.80 15.12 -19.45
C GLY A 138 -21.01 14.74 -18.20
N PHE A 139 -21.04 15.57 -17.16
CA PHE A 139 -20.57 15.24 -15.82
C PHE A 139 -21.76 15.19 -14.86
N TYR A 140 -21.85 14.15 -14.05
CA TYR A 140 -22.82 14.04 -12.96
C TYR A 140 -22.07 14.03 -11.64
N THR A 141 -22.41 14.94 -10.72
CA THR A 141 -21.65 15.14 -9.48
C THR A 141 -22.51 15.66 -8.33
N GLY A 142 -22.07 15.42 -7.09
CA GLY A 142 -22.66 16.02 -5.89
C GLY A 142 -21.93 17.30 -5.49
N LYS A 143 -22.69 18.33 -5.11
CA LYS A 143 -22.20 19.58 -4.52
C LYS A 143 -21.59 19.33 -3.15
N ASN A 144 -22.29 18.59 -2.30
CA ASN A 144 -21.83 18.15 -1.00
C ASN A 144 -21.74 16.61 -0.97
N ASN A 145 -20.63 16.10 -0.45
CA ASN A 145 -20.51 14.68 -0.14
C ASN A 145 -20.86 14.50 1.35
N PRO A 146 -21.97 13.83 1.73
CA PRO A 146 -22.30 13.58 3.13
C PRO A 146 -21.24 12.70 3.82
N MET A 147 -20.52 11.89 3.05
CA MET A 147 -19.35 11.13 3.50
C MET A 147 -18.07 11.97 3.39
N LEU A 148 -18.13 13.24 3.79
CA LEU A 148 -16.96 13.87 4.41
C LEU A 148 -16.75 13.16 5.75
N GLY A 149 -16.28 11.90 5.69
CA GLY A 149 -15.49 11.36 6.77
C GLY A 149 -14.51 12.47 7.09
N LYS A 150 -14.60 13.00 8.32
CA LYS A 150 -13.73 14.07 8.80
C LYS A 150 -12.40 13.83 8.15
N GLU A 151 -11.80 14.87 7.57
CA GLU A 151 -10.36 14.88 7.45
C GLU A 151 -9.89 14.57 8.88
N ILE A 152 -9.67 13.30 9.18
CA ILE A 152 -8.53 12.91 9.94
C ILE A 152 -7.44 13.41 9.01
N LYS A 153 -7.13 14.71 9.13
CA LYS A 153 -5.76 15.13 9.15
C LYS A 153 -5.18 14.17 10.15
N VAL A 154 -4.70 13.05 9.63
CA VAL A 154 -3.62 12.32 10.24
C VAL A 154 -2.51 13.36 10.15
N LEU A 155 -2.54 14.37 11.03
CA LEU A 155 -1.36 14.95 11.63
C LEU A 155 -0.50 13.71 11.81
N PRO A 156 0.56 13.50 11.01
CA PRO A 156 1.18 12.20 10.80
C PRO A 156 1.32 11.53 12.14
N LEU A 157 0.36 10.61 12.48
CA LEU A 157 -0.21 10.43 13.83
C LEU A 157 0.81 10.94 14.80
N LYS A 158 0.79 12.26 15.18
CA LYS A 158 1.99 12.95 15.72
C LYS A 158 2.50 11.94 16.69
N ARG A 159 3.61 11.26 16.32
CA ARG A 159 3.93 10.02 17.01
C ARG A 159 3.92 10.53 18.41
N ASN A 160 3.05 9.98 19.26
CA ASN A 160 3.53 9.78 20.58
C ASN A 160 4.71 8.88 20.23
N ILE A 161 5.87 9.51 20.04
CA ILE A 161 7.03 9.18 20.80
C ILE A 161 6.47 9.13 22.23
N ILE A 162 5.74 8.04 22.51
CA ILE A 162 6.00 7.18 23.65
C ILE A 162 7.50 7.28 23.65
N SER A 163 7.98 7.99 24.67
CA SER A 163 9.39 8.12 24.95
C SER A 163 10.07 6.85 24.48
N SER A 164 11.28 6.99 23.97
CA SER A 164 12.20 5.88 23.76
C SER A 164 12.47 5.12 25.08
N ASP A 165 11.43 4.62 25.74
CA ASP A 165 11.44 3.49 26.62
C ASP A 165 11.89 2.38 25.68
N THR A 166 13.13 1.99 25.90
CA THR A 166 13.79 0.85 25.30
C THR A 166 12.86 -0.35 25.43
N GLY A 167 12.05 -0.56 24.41
CA GLY A 167 11.25 -1.75 24.25
C GLY A 167 12.17 -2.95 24.13
N VAL A 168 11.65 -4.08 24.55
CA VAL A 168 12.36 -5.33 24.57
C VAL A 168 11.93 -6.13 23.35
N SER A 169 12.88 -6.59 22.55
CA SER A 169 12.63 -7.47 21.42
C SER A 169 13.09 -8.88 21.75
N VAL A 170 12.27 -9.87 21.36
CA VAL A 170 12.51 -11.30 21.58
C VAL A 170 12.32 -12.00 20.25
N GLU A 171 13.34 -12.71 19.81
CA GLU A 171 13.33 -13.49 18.59
C GLU A 171 13.19 -14.97 18.95
N SER A 172 12.16 -15.61 18.38
CA SER A 172 12.03 -17.07 18.32
C SER A 172 12.26 -17.54 16.89
N ASN A 173 12.22 -18.85 16.61
CA ASN A 173 12.51 -19.33 15.26
C ASN A 173 11.41 -18.94 14.26
N ASP A 174 10.15 -18.90 14.72
CA ASP A 174 8.97 -18.66 13.88
C ASP A 174 8.15 -17.44 14.32
N ALA A 175 8.63 -16.65 15.29
CA ALA A 175 7.98 -15.42 15.74
C ALA A 175 8.97 -14.37 16.27
N LEU A 176 8.61 -13.11 16.09
CA LEU A 176 9.32 -11.95 16.63
C LEU A 176 8.34 -11.14 17.48
N PHE A 177 8.74 -10.89 18.72
CA PHE A 177 7.95 -10.15 19.70
C PHE A 177 8.67 -8.86 20.06
N HIS A 178 7.92 -7.78 20.17
CA HIS A 178 8.41 -6.52 20.71
C HIS A 178 7.44 -6.03 21.79
N PHE A 179 7.92 -5.94 23.02
CA PHE A 179 7.15 -5.56 24.19
C PHE A 179 7.65 -4.25 24.78
N VAL A 180 6.73 -3.39 25.20
CA VAL A 180 7.03 -2.13 25.88
C VAL A 180 6.20 -2.05 27.15
N GLY A 181 6.86 -1.72 28.26
CA GLY A 181 6.18 -1.51 29.55
C GLY A 181 5.56 -2.78 30.12
N VAL A 182 6.37 -3.83 30.30
CA VAL A 182 5.96 -5.06 30.97
C VAL A 182 6.08 -4.88 32.47
N TYR A 183 4.99 -5.09 33.21
CA TYR A 183 5.00 -5.06 34.67
C TYR A 183 4.03 -6.07 35.25
N SER A 184 4.36 -6.62 36.42
CA SER A 184 3.43 -7.35 37.25
C SER A 184 2.89 -6.43 38.34
N SER A 185 1.59 -6.55 38.63
CA SER A 185 0.92 -5.83 39.70
C SER A 185 0.21 -6.82 40.63
N SER A 186 0.52 -6.76 41.91
CA SER A 186 -0.23 -7.45 42.97
C SER A 186 -0.83 -6.41 43.92
N ALA A 187 -1.69 -6.84 44.84
CA ALA A 187 -2.34 -5.96 45.82
C ALA A 187 -1.38 -5.11 46.68
N LYS A 188 -0.08 -5.47 46.73
CA LYS A 188 0.93 -4.81 47.58
C LYS A 188 2.17 -4.32 46.82
N ARG A 189 2.40 -4.72 45.57
CA ARG A 189 3.65 -4.44 44.86
C ARG A 189 3.44 -4.37 43.35
N GLN A 190 4.21 -3.49 42.70
CA GLN A 190 4.39 -3.47 41.25
C GLN A 190 5.86 -3.72 40.92
N SER A 191 6.14 -4.67 40.03
CA SER A 191 7.49 -4.97 39.55
C SER A 191 7.54 -4.72 38.04
N ARG A 192 8.51 -3.94 37.57
CA ARG A 192 8.69 -3.63 36.15
C ARG A 192 9.80 -4.48 35.57
N PHE A 193 9.55 -5.10 34.42
CA PHE A 193 10.49 -5.94 33.71
C PHE A 193 10.98 -5.21 32.47
N SER A 194 12.23 -4.75 32.51
CA SER A 194 12.89 -4.03 31.40
C SER A 194 13.94 -4.88 30.69
N GLN A 195 14.23 -6.08 31.19
CA GLN A 195 15.16 -7.01 30.56
C GLN A 195 14.48 -7.82 29.47
N ALA A 196 15.25 -8.28 28.50
CA ALA A 196 14.75 -9.17 27.47
C ALA A 196 14.42 -10.54 28.05
N PRO A 197 13.16 -11.03 27.92
CA PRO A 197 12.85 -12.39 28.29
C PRO A 197 13.47 -13.34 27.26
N VAL A 198 13.60 -14.60 27.65
CA VAL A 198 14.22 -15.65 26.84
C VAL A 198 13.14 -16.59 26.33
N VAL A 199 13.28 -17.11 25.11
CA VAL A 199 12.38 -18.16 24.60
C VAL A 199 12.73 -19.46 25.31
N ALA A 200 11.80 -20.01 26.10
CA ALA A 200 12.01 -21.20 26.93
C ALA A 200 11.66 -22.51 26.19
N ASP A 201 10.58 -22.51 25.41
CA ASP A 201 10.13 -23.64 24.60
C ASP A 201 9.38 -23.11 23.37
N GLU A 202 9.44 -23.83 22.26
CA GLU A 202 8.71 -23.51 21.05
C GLU A 202 8.23 -24.79 20.35
N ARG A 203 6.94 -24.84 20.07
CA ARG A 203 6.29 -26.01 19.46
C ARG A 203 5.58 -25.60 18.19
N LEU A 204 6.20 -25.91 17.06
CA LEU A 204 5.63 -25.71 15.73
C LEU A 204 4.91 -26.97 15.24
N THR A 205 3.67 -26.80 14.82
CA THR A 205 2.91 -27.77 14.02
C THR A 205 2.48 -27.13 12.70
N ARG A 206 1.95 -27.92 11.75
CA ARG A 206 1.52 -27.40 10.43
C ARG A 206 0.49 -26.27 10.48
N ARG A 207 -0.25 -26.12 11.58
CA ARG A 207 -1.32 -25.13 11.72
C ARG A 207 -1.31 -24.35 13.03
N HIS A 208 -0.42 -24.69 13.96
CA HIS A 208 -0.35 -24.02 15.25
C HIS A 208 1.10 -23.85 15.67
N LEU A 209 1.40 -22.71 16.27
CA LEU A 209 2.67 -22.41 16.89
C LEU A 209 2.39 -22.08 18.35
N SER A 210 3.11 -22.70 19.29
CA SER A 210 3.14 -22.27 20.69
C SER A 210 4.54 -21.80 21.01
N THR A 211 4.67 -20.57 21.49
CA THR A 211 5.95 -19.98 21.88
C THR A 211 5.90 -19.56 23.34
N LYS A 212 6.80 -20.12 24.16
CA LYS A 212 6.94 -19.78 25.57
C LYS A 212 8.06 -18.77 25.78
N VAL A 213 7.73 -17.64 26.37
CA VAL A 213 8.62 -16.52 26.66
C VAL A 213 8.76 -16.39 28.17
N ALA A 214 9.95 -16.68 28.70
CA ALA A 214 10.25 -16.69 30.12
C ALA A 214 10.87 -15.37 30.58
N TYR A 215 10.22 -14.76 31.57
CA TYR A 215 10.78 -13.71 32.43
C TYR A 215 11.38 -14.35 33.68
N THR A 216 12.08 -13.56 34.52
CA THR A 216 12.72 -14.08 35.74
C THR A 216 11.73 -14.72 36.71
N ASP A 217 10.49 -14.24 36.73
CA ASP A 217 9.50 -14.57 37.76
C ASP A 217 8.30 -15.36 37.20
N PHE A 218 8.07 -15.34 35.89
CA PHE A 218 6.91 -15.96 35.24
C PHE A 218 7.21 -16.26 33.76
N GLU A 219 6.38 -17.10 33.14
CA GLU A 219 6.44 -17.41 31.71
C GLU A 219 5.13 -17.04 31.02
N LEU A 220 5.22 -16.63 29.76
CA LEU A 220 4.07 -16.36 28.90
C LEU A 220 4.07 -17.33 27.73
N GLU A 221 2.99 -18.08 27.56
CA GLU A 221 2.79 -18.96 26.40
C GLU A 221 1.85 -18.31 25.40
N PHE A 222 2.37 -18.01 24.21
CA PHE A 222 1.62 -17.45 23.10
C PHE A 222 1.18 -18.57 22.15
N ASN A 223 -0.13 -18.76 22.02
CA ASN A 223 -0.71 -19.76 21.13
C ASN A 223 -1.20 -19.11 19.84
N PHE A 224 -0.68 -19.58 18.70
CA PHE A 224 -1.01 -19.11 17.38
C PHE A 224 -1.71 -20.19 16.55
N SER A 225 -2.68 -19.79 15.73
CA SER A 225 -3.28 -20.59 14.67
C SER A 225 -3.02 -20.00 13.29
N PHE A 226 -2.61 -20.85 12.35
CA PHE A 226 -2.30 -20.48 10.98
C PHE A 226 -3.47 -20.78 10.04
N LYS A 227 -3.91 -19.73 9.34
CA LYS A 227 -4.93 -19.77 8.30
C LYS A 227 -4.29 -19.55 6.93
N LYS A 228 -5.08 -19.77 5.88
CA LYS A 228 -4.62 -19.61 4.49
C LYS A 228 -4.11 -18.18 4.25
N ASP A 229 -4.84 -17.19 4.75
CA ASP A 229 -4.63 -15.77 4.45
C ASP A 229 -3.87 -15.00 5.55
N GLY A 230 -3.53 -15.65 6.66
CA GLY A 230 -2.80 -15.02 7.77
C GLY A 230 -2.68 -15.92 9.00
N TRP A 231 -2.23 -15.33 10.10
CA TRP A 231 -2.07 -15.98 11.40
C TRP A 231 -2.91 -15.26 12.46
N ILE A 232 -3.30 -15.98 13.50
CA ILE A 232 -4.11 -15.48 14.62
C ILE A 232 -3.45 -15.92 15.92
N ILE A 233 -3.39 -15.03 16.91
CA ILE A 233 -3.10 -15.33 18.31
C ILE A 233 -4.42 -15.73 18.96
N ASP A 234 -4.55 -16.99 19.32
CA ASP A 234 -5.77 -17.52 19.94
C ASP A 234 -5.85 -17.05 21.40
N ASP A 235 -4.80 -17.32 22.17
CA ASP A 235 -4.69 -16.95 23.57
C ASP A 235 -3.24 -16.79 24.03
N VAL A 236 -3.10 -16.08 25.16
CA VAL A 236 -1.86 -15.94 25.91
C VAL A 236 -2.09 -16.48 27.31
N ALA A 237 -1.33 -17.50 27.69
CA ALA A 237 -1.36 -18.08 29.01
C ALA A 237 -0.18 -17.57 29.86
N LEU A 238 -0.45 -17.33 31.14
CA LEU A 238 0.54 -17.00 32.17
C LEU A 238 0.85 -18.28 32.94
N LEU A 239 2.14 -18.62 33.03
CA LEU A 239 2.63 -19.76 33.78
C LEU A 239 3.57 -19.31 34.91
N GLU A 240 3.41 -19.90 36.08
CA GLU A 240 4.29 -19.71 37.23
C GLU A 240 4.73 -21.10 37.73
N GLY A 241 6.03 -21.35 37.80
CA GLY A 241 6.55 -22.68 38.17
C GLY A 241 6.14 -23.81 37.19
N GLY A 242 5.85 -23.47 35.93
CA GLY A 242 5.43 -24.41 34.90
C GLY A 242 3.94 -24.77 34.89
N GLU A 243 3.15 -24.24 35.83
CA GLU A 243 1.70 -24.41 35.85
C GLU A 243 0.98 -23.19 35.30
N GLU A 244 -0.08 -23.40 34.53
CA GLU A 244 -0.94 -22.31 34.06
C GLU A 244 -1.72 -21.70 35.23
N VAL A 245 -1.56 -20.39 35.39
CA VAL A 245 -2.19 -19.61 36.47
C VAL A 245 -3.18 -18.57 35.94
N GLY A 246 -3.13 -18.25 34.65
CA GLY A 246 -4.05 -17.32 34.01
C GLY A 246 -4.04 -17.45 32.49
N ARG A 247 -5.13 -17.03 31.83
CA ARG A 247 -5.23 -17.04 30.37
C ARG A 247 -6.09 -15.89 29.88
N THR A 248 -5.62 -15.20 28.85
CA THR A 248 -6.37 -14.16 28.15
C THR A 248 -6.54 -14.56 26.69
N ARG A 249 -7.79 -14.64 26.23
CA ARG A 249 -8.10 -14.86 24.81
C ARG A 249 -7.88 -13.58 24.04
N MET A 250 -7.13 -13.66 22.94
CA MET A 250 -6.83 -12.49 22.10
C MET A 250 -7.67 -12.48 20.84
N CYS A 251 -7.79 -13.64 20.16
CA CYS A 251 -8.46 -13.77 18.86
C CYS A 251 -8.02 -12.70 17.84
N ALA A 252 -6.76 -12.29 17.91
CA ALA A 252 -6.21 -11.16 17.15
C ALA A 252 -5.15 -11.66 16.18
N GLY A 253 -5.13 -11.16 14.96
CA GLY A 253 -4.25 -11.71 13.92
C GLY A 253 -3.93 -10.73 12.81
N ALA A 254 -2.98 -11.11 11.97
CA ALA A 254 -2.56 -10.33 10.83
C ALA A 254 -2.34 -11.23 9.59
N PRO A 255 -2.45 -10.67 8.37
CA PRO A 255 -1.96 -11.33 7.17
C PRO A 255 -0.47 -11.67 7.26
N TRP A 256 -0.01 -12.67 6.50
CA TRP A 256 1.38 -13.17 6.53
C TRP A 256 2.46 -12.08 6.30
N GLU A 257 2.13 -11.00 5.59
CA GLU A 257 3.05 -9.90 5.29
C GLU A 257 3.00 -8.75 6.31
N HIS A 258 2.18 -8.85 7.34
CA HIS A 258 1.91 -7.77 8.28
C HIS A 258 2.20 -8.18 9.73
N SER A 259 2.64 -7.21 10.53
CA SER A 259 2.74 -7.34 11.98
C SER A 259 1.44 -6.95 12.65
N TYR A 260 1.06 -7.65 13.71
CA TYR A 260 0.00 -7.18 14.61
C TYR A 260 0.59 -6.19 15.61
N VAL A 261 -0.03 -5.01 15.74
CA VAL A 261 0.39 -3.95 16.67
C VAL A 261 -0.81 -3.50 17.48
N CYS A 262 -0.69 -3.52 18.80
CA CYS A 262 -1.74 -3.00 19.68
C CYS A 262 -1.14 -2.08 20.75
N GLY A 263 -1.77 -0.91 20.92
CA GLY A 263 -1.44 0.05 21.97
C GLY A 263 -2.38 -0.02 23.18
N GLU A 264 -3.35 -0.92 23.18
CA GLU A 264 -4.12 -1.23 24.37
C GLU A 264 -3.36 -2.25 25.23
N PRO A 265 -3.30 -2.05 26.55
CA PRO A 265 -2.53 -2.91 27.42
C PRO A 265 -3.11 -4.32 27.46
N LEU A 266 -2.28 -5.32 27.16
CA LEU A 266 -2.65 -6.72 27.36
C LEU A 266 -2.53 -7.04 28.85
N VAL A 267 -3.65 -7.35 29.50
CA VAL A 267 -3.71 -7.71 30.91
C VAL A 267 -4.03 -9.19 31.04
N ILE A 268 -3.20 -9.92 31.79
CA ILE A 268 -3.36 -11.33 32.08
C ILE A 268 -3.44 -11.48 33.58
N ILE A 269 -4.60 -11.90 34.08
CA ILE A 269 -4.88 -12.00 35.51
C ILE A 269 -4.52 -13.42 35.97
N ASN A 270 -3.69 -13.49 37.01
CA ASN A 270 -3.44 -14.71 37.75
C ASN A 270 -4.67 -15.02 38.62
N LEU A 271 -5.33 -16.15 38.35
CA LEU A 271 -6.56 -16.56 39.01
C LEU A 271 -6.32 -17.10 40.43
N ARG A 272 -5.07 -17.40 40.82
CA ARG A 272 -4.72 -17.94 42.13
C ARG A 272 -4.66 -16.86 43.20
N ASP A 273 -4.03 -15.72 42.88
CA ASP A 273 -3.71 -14.67 43.85
C ASP A 273 -4.28 -13.28 43.47
N GLY A 274 -4.89 -13.16 42.29
CA GLY A 274 -5.44 -11.90 41.79
C GLY A 274 -4.37 -10.90 41.34
N SER A 275 -3.11 -11.32 41.23
CA SER A 275 -2.08 -10.52 40.56
C SER A 275 -2.33 -10.46 39.05
N ALA A 276 -1.71 -9.51 38.36
CA ALA A 276 -1.84 -9.39 36.92
C ALA A 276 -0.51 -9.01 36.28
N VAL A 277 -0.22 -9.62 35.13
CA VAL A 277 0.85 -9.20 34.24
C VAL A 277 0.24 -8.30 33.18
N THR A 278 0.80 -7.10 33.02
CA THR A 278 0.35 -6.14 32.02
C THR A 278 1.48 -5.78 31.06
N ILE A 279 1.17 -5.82 29.77
CA ILE A 279 2.06 -5.38 28.69
C ILE A 279 1.42 -4.15 28.07
N SER A 280 2.02 -2.98 28.27
CA SER A 280 1.42 -1.70 27.84
C SER A 280 1.30 -1.56 26.33
N PHE A 281 2.28 -2.08 25.60
CA PHE A 281 2.28 -2.08 24.14
C PHE A 281 3.01 -3.32 23.63
N TYR A 282 2.46 -3.93 22.58
CA TYR A 282 3.06 -5.10 21.96
C TYR A 282 2.92 -5.09 20.44
N GLN A 283 3.98 -5.51 19.78
CA GLN A 283 4.03 -5.78 18.35
C GLN A 283 4.53 -7.19 18.14
N ILE A 284 3.77 -7.98 17.37
CA ILE A 284 4.04 -9.40 17.16
C ILE A 284 4.04 -9.67 15.66
N VAL A 285 5.03 -10.43 15.21
CA VAL A 285 5.15 -10.94 13.85
C VAL A 285 5.35 -12.44 13.96
N SER A 286 4.51 -13.26 13.33
CA SER A 286 4.90 -14.65 13.07
C SER A 286 5.76 -14.67 11.81
N ALA A 287 7.01 -15.09 11.95
CA ALA A 287 7.98 -15.15 10.87
C ALA A 287 7.79 -16.43 10.05
N PHE A 288 7.74 -16.25 8.73
CA PHE A 288 8.26 -17.17 7.71
C PHE A 288 8.11 -18.68 7.98
N ASP A 289 7.03 -19.28 7.50
CA ASP A 289 7.07 -20.72 7.19
C ASP A 289 8.05 -20.92 6.02
N LEU A 290 9.32 -21.22 6.33
CA LEU A 290 10.36 -21.56 5.37
C LEU A 290 9.93 -22.67 4.42
N ARG A 291 9.08 -23.62 4.87
CA ARG A 291 8.55 -24.69 4.00
C ARG A 291 7.48 -24.16 3.07
N LYS A 292 6.60 -23.26 3.53
CA LYS A 292 5.58 -22.62 2.67
C LYS A 292 6.22 -21.69 1.65
N ASN A 293 7.19 -20.88 2.08
CA ASN A 293 7.94 -19.99 1.19
C ASN A 293 8.80 -20.80 0.21
N ALA A 294 9.42 -21.91 0.63
CA ALA A 294 10.08 -22.83 -0.29
C ALA A 294 9.07 -23.50 -1.25
N SER A 295 7.89 -23.92 -0.77
CA SER A 295 6.88 -24.55 -1.61
C SER A 295 6.25 -23.58 -2.61
N ASP A 296 6.07 -22.32 -2.23
CA ASP A 296 5.56 -21.26 -3.10
C ASP A 296 6.64 -20.84 -4.12
N LEU A 297 7.91 -20.74 -3.69
CA LEU A 297 9.05 -20.48 -4.60
C LEU A 297 9.24 -21.61 -5.61
N MET A 298 8.93 -22.85 -5.22
CA MET A 298 9.00 -24.06 -6.04
C MET A 298 7.67 -24.41 -6.72
N SER A 299 6.63 -23.61 -6.54
CA SER A 299 5.32 -23.87 -7.14
C SER A 299 5.39 -23.62 -8.65
N VAL A 300 4.91 -24.60 -9.42
CA VAL A 300 4.99 -24.58 -10.89
C VAL A 300 3.68 -24.03 -11.43
N SER A 301 3.71 -22.87 -12.08
CA SER A 301 2.59 -22.36 -12.88
C SER A 301 2.60 -23.02 -14.26
N LYS A 302 1.42 -23.33 -14.82
CA LYS A 302 1.30 -24.11 -16.08
C LYS A 302 1.87 -23.40 -17.32
N ASP A 303 2.07 -22.09 -17.23
CA ASP A 303 2.52 -21.23 -18.33
C ASP A 303 4.01 -20.83 -18.25
N GLU A 304 4.78 -21.39 -17.31
CA GLU A 304 6.20 -21.06 -17.12
C GLU A 304 7.18 -22.07 -17.74
N ILE A 305 8.32 -21.55 -18.23
CA ILE A 305 9.38 -22.33 -18.86
C ILE A 305 10.10 -23.16 -17.78
N LYS A 306 10.00 -24.49 -17.84
CA LYS A 306 10.59 -25.44 -16.86
C LYS A 306 12.06 -25.17 -16.53
N VAL A 307 12.86 -24.74 -17.52
CA VAL A 307 14.29 -24.43 -17.36
C VAL A 307 14.51 -23.24 -16.41
N MET A 308 13.60 -22.25 -16.41
CA MET A 308 13.69 -21.07 -15.56
C MET A 308 13.50 -21.40 -14.08
N HIS A 309 12.69 -22.41 -13.75
CA HIS A 309 12.55 -22.91 -12.37
C HIS A 309 13.83 -23.60 -11.89
N GLY A 310 14.51 -24.37 -12.75
CA GLY A 310 15.81 -24.96 -12.44
C GLY A 310 16.85 -23.89 -12.10
N VAL A 311 16.87 -22.80 -12.87
CA VAL A 311 17.76 -21.65 -12.62
C VAL A 311 17.39 -20.93 -11.31
N ARG A 312 16.11 -20.71 -11.01
CA ARG A 312 15.66 -20.11 -9.73
C ARG A 312 16.05 -20.95 -8.52
N PHE A 313 15.85 -22.27 -8.60
CA PHE A 313 16.25 -23.19 -7.52
C PHE A 313 17.76 -23.19 -7.31
N LEU A 314 18.53 -23.32 -8.41
CA LEU A 314 19.98 -23.36 -8.34
C LEU A 314 20.56 -22.05 -7.79
N THR A 315 20.07 -20.91 -8.25
CA THR A 315 20.49 -19.59 -7.77
C THR A 315 20.14 -19.37 -6.29
N ALA A 316 18.93 -19.72 -5.86
CA ALA A 316 18.53 -19.62 -4.46
C ALA A 316 19.39 -20.52 -3.54
N PHE A 317 19.62 -21.78 -3.95
CA PHE A 317 20.49 -22.71 -3.22
C PHE A 317 21.93 -22.19 -3.12
N MET A 318 22.48 -21.67 -4.21
CA MET A 318 23.83 -21.12 -4.25
C MET A 318 23.97 -19.86 -3.37
N VAL A 319 22.98 -18.97 -3.37
CA VAL A 319 22.98 -17.76 -2.52
C VAL A 319 22.91 -18.11 -1.04
N VAL A 320 22.04 -19.05 -0.65
CA VAL A 320 21.95 -19.52 0.75
C VAL A 320 23.27 -20.16 1.18
N THR A 321 23.85 -21.01 0.34
CA THR A 321 25.14 -21.66 0.61
C THR A 321 26.26 -20.62 0.78
N LEU A 322 26.28 -19.57 -0.05
CA LEU A 322 27.23 -18.47 0.06
C LEU A 322 27.08 -17.72 1.41
N HIS A 323 25.86 -17.46 1.86
CA HIS A 323 25.61 -16.77 3.14
C HIS A 323 26.02 -17.63 4.34
N VAL A 324 25.67 -18.92 4.34
CA VAL A 324 26.09 -19.85 5.40
C VAL A 324 27.62 -19.94 5.46
N MET A 325 28.26 -20.04 4.29
CA MET A 325 29.71 -20.06 4.19
C MET A 325 30.34 -18.75 4.70
N PHE A 326 29.78 -17.59 4.33
CA PHE A 326 30.26 -16.29 4.79
C PHE A 326 30.16 -16.15 6.31
N ILE A 327 29.04 -16.58 6.90
CA ILE A 327 28.85 -16.59 8.36
C ILE A 327 29.87 -17.51 9.04
N ASN A 328 30.09 -18.71 8.49
CA ASN A 328 31.06 -19.65 9.04
C ASN A 328 32.50 -19.10 8.98
N ILE A 329 32.90 -18.49 7.86
CA ILE A 329 34.22 -17.86 7.72
C ILE A 329 34.38 -16.67 8.69
N MET A 330 33.34 -15.86 8.84
CA MET A 330 33.36 -14.74 9.79
C MET A 330 33.39 -15.23 11.24
N ALA A 331 32.76 -16.36 11.55
CA ALA A 331 32.81 -17.00 12.86
C ALA A 331 34.17 -17.67 13.13
N THR A 332 34.81 -18.27 12.11
CA THR A 332 36.14 -18.88 12.20
C THR A 332 37.28 -17.87 12.05
N ALA A 333 37.00 -16.59 11.80
CA ALA A 333 38.02 -15.52 11.72
C ALA A 333 38.85 -15.37 13.01
N GLY A 334 38.39 -15.91 14.15
CA GLY A 334 39.17 -16.02 15.39
C GLY A 334 40.22 -17.15 15.40
N ASN A 335 40.11 -18.13 14.50
CA ASN A 335 41.01 -19.28 14.38
C ASN A 335 41.49 -19.47 12.93
N GLY A 336 42.66 -18.92 12.60
CA GLY A 336 43.19 -18.90 11.23
C GLY A 336 43.46 -20.27 10.61
N LEU A 337 43.56 -21.34 11.40
CA LEU A 337 43.68 -22.72 10.92
C LEU A 337 42.36 -23.24 10.32
N ASP A 338 41.24 -23.03 11.04
CA ASP A 338 39.91 -23.43 10.57
C ASP A 338 39.49 -22.62 9.33
N MET A 339 39.84 -21.32 9.32
CA MET A 339 39.59 -20.45 8.16
C MET A 339 40.29 -20.96 6.89
N ASN A 340 41.52 -21.47 7.00
CA ASN A 340 42.27 -21.98 5.85
C ASN A 340 41.70 -23.31 5.33
N ASP A 341 41.23 -24.17 6.23
CA ASP A 341 40.59 -25.44 5.86
C ASP A 341 39.20 -25.23 5.24
N ASP A 342 38.41 -24.28 5.77
CA ASP A 342 37.16 -23.83 5.14
C ASP A 342 37.42 -23.23 3.77
N PHE A 343 38.42 -22.36 3.63
CA PHE A 343 38.76 -21.76 2.34
C PHE A 343 39.13 -22.82 1.31
N LYS A 344 39.94 -23.83 1.66
CA LYS A 344 40.25 -24.95 0.75
C LYS A 344 39.02 -25.78 0.40
N ARG A 345 38.13 -26.02 1.36
CA ARG A 345 36.92 -26.81 1.16
C ARG A 345 35.93 -26.14 0.21
N TYR A 346 35.93 -24.81 0.16
CA TYR A 346 34.96 -24.02 -0.59
C TYR A 346 35.57 -23.13 -1.69
N ALA A 347 36.89 -23.20 -1.94
CA ALA A 347 37.61 -22.34 -2.89
C ALA A 347 36.98 -22.30 -4.28
N GLY A 348 36.58 -23.47 -4.80
CA GLY A 348 35.93 -23.58 -6.12
C GLY A 348 34.55 -22.94 -6.19
N PHE A 349 33.87 -22.77 -5.06
CA PHE A 349 32.58 -22.10 -4.98
C PHE A 349 32.75 -20.58 -4.92
N LEU A 350 33.70 -20.10 -4.11
CA LEU A 350 34.01 -18.68 -4.00
C LEU A 350 34.52 -18.09 -5.32
N SER A 351 35.31 -18.84 -6.09
CA SER A 351 35.87 -18.40 -7.37
C SER A 351 34.81 -18.09 -8.43
N HIS A 352 33.61 -18.62 -8.29
CA HIS A 352 32.48 -18.41 -9.20
C HIS A 352 31.29 -17.69 -8.56
N SER A 353 31.46 -17.15 -7.36
CA SER A 353 30.40 -16.44 -6.62
C SER A 353 29.84 -15.23 -7.39
N SER A 354 30.66 -14.53 -8.18
CA SER A 354 30.21 -13.42 -9.04
C SER A 354 29.15 -13.84 -10.06
N VAL A 355 29.31 -15.00 -10.70
CA VAL A 355 28.35 -15.52 -11.69
C VAL A 355 26.99 -15.81 -11.05
N VAL A 356 26.98 -16.30 -9.81
CA VAL A 356 25.74 -16.56 -9.06
C VAL A 356 25.02 -15.25 -8.75
N VAL A 357 25.76 -14.26 -8.26
CA VAL A 357 25.23 -12.93 -7.88
C VAL A 357 24.71 -12.18 -9.11
N ASP A 358 25.44 -12.22 -10.22
CA ASP A 358 25.03 -11.59 -11.48
C ASP A 358 23.76 -12.25 -12.04
N THR A 359 23.67 -13.58 -11.98
CA THR A 359 22.47 -14.31 -12.40
C THR A 359 21.27 -13.96 -11.53
N TYR A 360 21.47 -13.81 -10.21
CA TYR A 360 20.43 -13.40 -9.27
C TYR A 360 19.94 -11.96 -9.55
N PHE A 361 20.85 -11.01 -9.77
CA PHE A 361 20.47 -9.63 -10.13
C PHE A 361 19.79 -9.55 -11.50
N MET A 362 20.28 -10.30 -12.49
CA MET A 362 19.64 -10.38 -13.81
C MET A 362 18.20 -10.91 -13.70
N MET A 363 17.99 -12.01 -12.96
CA MET A 363 16.66 -12.59 -12.75
C MET A 363 15.72 -11.65 -11.98
N SER A 364 16.25 -10.97 -10.95
CA SER A 364 15.49 -9.97 -10.19
C SER A 364 15.11 -8.77 -11.04
N GLY A 365 16.00 -8.32 -11.92
CA GLY A 365 15.73 -7.26 -12.91
C GLY A 365 14.67 -7.66 -13.93
N LEU A 366 14.73 -8.89 -14.45
CA LEU A 366 13.73 -9.42 -15.38
C LEU A 366 12.34 -9.56 -14.75
N LEU A 367 12.26 -10.01 -13.49
CA LEU A 367 11.01 -10.06 -12.73
C LEU A 367 10.46 -8.66 -12.45
N LEU A 368 11.32 -7.71 -12.11
CA LEU A 368 10.95 -6.32 -11.93
C LEU A 368 10.41 -5.72 -13.25
N MET A 369 11.08 -5.96 -14.38
CA MET A 369 10.59 -5.55 -15.71
C MET A 369 9.26 -6.21 -16.07
N ARG A 370 9.05 -7.48 -15.73
CA ARG A 370 7.75 -8.16 -15.91
C ARG A 370 6.65 -7.51 -15.07
N SER A 371 6.96 -7.06 -13.85
CA SER A 371 5.99 -6.36 -12.99
C SER A 371 5.53 -5.02 -13.58
N PHE A 372 6.32 -4.43 -14.48
CA PHE A 372 5.99 -3.21 -15.21
C PHE A 372 5.22 -3.44 -16.52
N LYS A 373 4.86 -4.68 -16.85
CA LYS A 373 4.06 -4.98 -18.04
C LYS A 373 2.58 -4.87 -17.70
N PRO A 374 1.86 -3.78 -18.07
CA PRO A 374 0.41 -3.77 -17.97
C PRO A 374 -0.20 -4.78 -18.95
N GLU A 375 -1.35 -5.36 -18.60
CA GLU A 375 -2.13 -6.29 -19.44
C GLU A 375 -2.53 -5.72 -20.82
N THR A 376 -2.27 -4.43 -21.07
CA THR A 376 -2.65 -3.68 -22.28
C THR A 376 -1.50 -3.30 -23.21
N GLY A 377 -0.29 -3.85 -23.04
CA GLY A 377 0.75 -3.80 -24.09
C GLY A 377 1.38 -2.42 -24.39
N ARG A 378 1.16 -1.39 -23.57
CA ARG A 378 1.87 -0.10 -23.66
C ARG A 378 2.93 0.03 -22.57
N LEU A 379 4.20 0.21 -22.98
CA LEU A 379 5.31 0.56 -22.11
C LEU A 379 5.05 1.93 -21.45
N ILE A 380 5.03 1.97 -20.12
CA ILE A 380 4.90 3.20 -19.33
C ILE A 380 6.27 3.90 -19.33
N ARG A 381 6.31 5.19 -19.71
CA ARG A 381 7.54 6.02 -19.66
C ARG A 381 8.12 6.06 -18.24
N GLU A 382 9.39 5.66 -18.13
CA GLU A 382 10.07 5.21 -16.91
C GLU A 382 10.35 6.26 -15.82
N TRP A 383 10.17 7.56 -16.07
CA TRP A 383 10.68 8.58 -15.15
C TRP A 383 9.71 9.02 -14.04
N THR A 384 8.42 8.69 -14.15
CA THR A 384 7.40 9.21 -13.21
C THR A 384 7.16 8.30 -12.01
N TYR A 385 7.49 7.00 -12.10
CA TYR A 385 7.22 6.03 -11.03
C TYR A 385 8.27 6.07 -9.90
N ARG A 386 9.52 6.46 -10.21
CA ARG A 386 10.64 6.50 -9.24
C ARG A 386 10.42 7.51 -8.11
N LYS A 387 9.69 8.60 -8.35
CA LYS A 387 9.40 9.61 -7.32
C LYS A 387 8.27 9.21 -6.36
N ARG A 388 7.45 8.21 -6.69
CA ARG A 388 6.21 7.93 -5.95
C ARG A 388 6.36 6.82 -4.91
N LYS A 389 7.36 5.95 -5.02
CA LYS A 389 7.59 4.81 -4.10
C LYS A 389 8.75 5.00 -3.10
N TYR A 390 9.63 5.97 -3.34
CA TYR A 390 10.71 6.34 -2.43
C TYR A 390 10.85 7.87 -2.39
N PRO A 391 10.24 8.59 -1.42
CA PRO A 391 10.65 9.96 -1.15
C PRO A 391 12.08 9.90 -0.60
N LEU A 392 13.05 10.31 -1.43
CA LEU A 392 14.44 10.53 -1.04
C LEU A 392 14.51 11.65 0.01
N THR A 393 14.38 11.29 1.28
CA THR A 393 14.85 12.08 2.42
C THR A 393 15.86 11.26 3.22
N VAL A 394 16.89 10.77 2.55
CA VAL A 394 18.19 10.45 3.15
C VAL A 394 19.22 10.79 2.08
N ARG A 395 20.04 11.82 2.30
CA ARG A 395 21.28 11.97 1.54
C ARG A 395 22.12 10.73 1.87
N PRO A 396 22.53 9.90 0.90
CA PRO A 396 23.53 8.89 1.20
C PRO A 396 24.82 9.59 1.62
N PRO A 397 25.59 9.06 2.59
CA PRO A 397 26.96 9.50 2.76
C PRO A 397 27.69 9.22 1.44
N SER A 398 28.39 10.24 0.96
CA SER A 398 29.33 10.16 -0.15
C SER A 398 30.39 9.10 0.14
N VAL A 399 30.16 7.88 -0.32
CA VAL A 399 31.23 6.91 -0.55
C VAL A 399 31.62 7.09 -2.01
N GLU A 400 32.71 7.82 -2.23
CA GLU A 400 33.44 7.81 -3.50
C GLU A 400 33.91 6.37 -3.78
N LEU A 401 33.13 5.61 -4.55
CA LEU A 401 33.67 4.47 -5.27
C LEU A 401 34.45 5.01 -6.46
N ARG A 402 35.74 5.30 -6.25
CA ARG A 402 36.72 5.40 -7.34
C ARG A 402 36.86 4.01 -7.96
N PHE A 403 36.14 3.78 -9.06
CA PHE A 403 36.48 2.70 -9.99
C PHE A 403 37.76 3.12 -10.73
N ASN A 404 38.89 2.50 -10.38
CA ASN A 404 40.11 2.55 -11.18
C ASN A 404 39.83 1.90 -12.55
N ALA A 405 39.99 2.70 -13.61
CA ALA A 405 39.69 2.37 -14.99
C ALA A 405 40.88 1.69 -15.72
N ASP A 406 41.66 0.85 -15.02
CA ASP A 406 42.93 0.31 -15.56
C ASP A 406 42.90 -1.19 -15.96
N ILE A 407 41.74 -1.87 -15.98
CA ILE A 407 41.68 -3.31 -16.31
C ILE A 407 40.90 -3.65 -17.60
N PHE A 408 40.41 -2.67 -18.35
CA PHE A 408 39.82 -2.90 -19.68
C PHE A 408 40.37 -1.96 -20.76
N GLY A 409 41.70 -1.82 -20.77
CA GLY A 409 42.43 -1.35 -21.95
C GLY A 409 42.87 -2.54 -22.79
N ASN A 410 41.96 -3.09 -23.59
CA ASN A 410 42.22 -3.85 -24.83
C ASN A 410 40.98 -4.66 -25.21
N PHE A 411 40.03 -4.04 -25.88
CA PHE A 411 39.53 -4.55 -27.15
C PHE A 411 38.81 -3.41 -27.87
N SER A 412 39.34 -3.12 -29.06
CA SER A 412 39.09 -1.98 -29.91
C SER A 412 37.70 -1.99 -30.54
N GLU A 413 37.16 -0.77 -30.68
CA GLU A 413 36.53 -0.24 -31.90
C GLU A 413 35.29 -0.96 -32.44
N ASN A 414 34.12 -0.35 -32.26
CA ASN A 414 33.49 0.40 -33.34
C ASN A 414 32.22 1.14 -32.85
N VAL A 415 32.24 2.47 -33.04
CA VAL A 415 31.11 3.29 -33.55
C VAL A 415 29.85 3.34 -32.64
N LEU A 416 29.42 4.44 -32.03
CA LEU A 416 29.23 5.78 -32.60
C LEU A 416 29.04 6.80 -31.45
N ASN A 417 29.71 7.95 -31.61
CA ASN A 417 29.60 9.18 -30.83
C ASN A 417 28.16 9.66 -30.59
N PHE A 418 27.89 10.21 -29.41
CA PHE A 418 27.30 11.56 -29.32
C PHE A 418 27.86 12.34 -28.13
N ARG A 419 28.45 13.49 -28.47
CA ARG A 419 29.06 14.51 -27.60
C ARG A 419 28.06 15.05 -26.57
N LEU A 420 28.44 15.06 -25.29
CA LEU A 420 27.98 16.08 -24.34
C LEU A 420 28.91 17.30 -24.47
N GLY A 421 28.39 18.38 -25.04
CA GLY A 421 29.03 19.69 -24.99
C GLY A 421 28.84 20.31 -23.61
N PHE A 422 29.94 20.74 -22.99
CA PHE A 422 29.96 21.44 -21.70
C PHE A 422 29.82 22.96 -21.84
N CYS A 423 29.13 23.51 -20.83
CA CYS A 423 29.25 24.86 -20.22
C CYS A 423 28.70 26.09 -20.97
N PRO A 424 28.37 27.21 -20.26
CA PRO A 424 28.41 27.45 -18.81
C PRO A 424 27.13 28.09 -18.22
N ASN A 425 27.11 28.11 -16.89
CA ASN A 425 26.26 28.93 -16.03
C ASN A 425 26.46 30.44 -16.34
N PRO A 426 25.40 31.26 -16.31
CA PRO A 426 25.52 32.65 -15.88
C PRO A 426 24.51 32.99 -14.76
N GLY A 427 25.01 33.76 -13.80
CA GLY A 427 24.40 33.99 -12.50
C GLY A 427 23.15 34.88 -12.51
N LYS A 428 22.48 34.88 -11.35
CA LYS A 428 21.56 35.92 -10.92
C LYS A 428 22.22 36.77 -9.86
N ASN A 429 22.26 38.08 -10.11
CA ASN A 429 21.81 39.17 -9.23
C ASN A 429 22.54 40.47 -9.63
N GLY A 430 21.76 41.53 -9.86
CA GLY A 430 22.27 42.91 -10.01
C GLY A 430 22.81 43.48 -8.69
N PRO A 431 23.04 44.82 -8.56
CA PRO A 431 22.58 45.92 -9.43
C PRO A 431 23.68 46.91 -9.87
N ALA A 432 23.39 47.71 -10.91
CA ALA A 432 24.01 49.01 -11.14
C ALA A 432 23.09 49.92 -12.00
N ILE A 433 22.56 50.95 -11.35
CA ILE A 433 22.44 52.37 -11.77
C ILE A 433 22.04 52.69 -13.22
N LEU A 434 20.97 53.51 -13.28
CA LEU A 434 20.27 54.21 -14.39
C LEU A 434 19.27 53.38 -15.22
#